data_AF-A0A933FX09-F1
#
_entry.id   AF-A0A933FX09-F1
#
_cell.length_a   1.000
_cell.length_b   1.000
_cell.length_c   1.000
_cell.angle_alpha   90.00
_cell.angle_beta   90.00
_cell.angle_gamma   90.00
#
_symmetry.space_group_name_H-M   'P 1'
#
loop_
_entity.id
_entity.type
_entity.pdbx_description
1 polymer ?
#
loop_
_entity_poly.entity_id
_entity_poly.type
_entity_poly.pdbx_seq_one_letter_code
_entity_poly.pdbx_strand_id
1 'polypeptide(L)'
;MNQTYLTFYNGAGTRVGYVGDGSTGDNSVFLDADIGDVVLNTSAGRVLTATSTGNVGIGTTTPQSKLEVRGDIRFGPSGEYRAPGGEENLRIIRGVVTAAGGIIVGSGFTVSHVASSGTYVINFNTAFPSAPSVAATAQVQPGLVLFATTDGVVSGSATIRLWNPSNLAGSADGPFHFIAIGPR
;
A
#
# COMPACT_ATOMS: atom_id res chain seq x y z
N MET A 1 1.30 -27.52 38.56
CA MET A 1 1.49 -27.81 37.13
C MET A 1 2.79 -27.13 36.72
N ASN A 2 3.81 -27.90 36.33
CA ASN A 2 5.11 -27.34 36.00
C ASN A 2 5.02 -26.72 34.60
N GLN A 3 5.11 -25.39 34.53
CA GLN A 3 5.42 -24.70 33.28
C GLN A 3 6.85 -25.09 32.90
N THR A 4 7.08 -25.47 31.65
CA THR A 4 8.40 -25.82 31.13
C THR A 4 8.96 -24.59 30.42
N TYR A 5 9.78 -23.84 31.16
CA TYR A 5 10.46 -22.67 30.63
C TYR A 5 11.96 -22.72 30.91
N LEU A 6 12.72 -22.06 30.03
CA LEU A 6 14.10 -21.67 30.28
C LEU A 6 14.11 -20.20 30.71
N THR A 7 14.61 -19.91 31.91
CA THR A 7 14.76 -18.54 32.41
C THR A 7 16.16 -17.99 32.20
N PHE A 8 16.22 -16.68 32.06
CA PHE A 8 17.47 -15.93 31.95
C PHE A 8 17.55 -14.94 33.11
N TYR A 9 18.75 -14.76 33.65
CA TYR A 9 19.05 -13.83 34.74
C TYR A 9 20.19 -12.89 34.34
N ASN A 10 20.17 -11.66 34.82
CA ASN A 10 21.29 -10.72 34.66
C ASN A 10 22.43 -11.03 35.66
N GLY A 11 23.54 -10.29 35.57
CA GLY A 11 24.69 -10.45 36.48
C GLY A 11 24.39 -10.14 37.95
N ALA A 12 23.24 -9.54 38.27
CA ALA A 12 22.78 -9.29 39.63
C ALA A 12 21.79 -10.36 40.14
N GLY A 13 21.52 -11.41 39.36
CA GLY A 13 20.58 -12.47 39.72
C GLY A 13 19.10 -12.08 39.61
N THR A 14 18.77 -10.99 38.91
CA THR A 14 17.40 -10.64 38.56
C THR A 14 16.97 -11.37 37.30
N ARG A 15 15.79 -12.00 37.29
CA ARG A 15 15.23 -12.63 36.09
C ARG A 15 14.97 -11.56 35.03
N VAL A 16 15.39 -11.80 33.80
CA VAL A 16 15.24 -10.84 32.69
C VAL A 16 14.25 -11.27 31.63
N GLY A 17 13.82 -12.53 31.66
CA GLY A 17 12.89 -13.08 30.70
C GLY A 17 12.94 -14.61 30.68
N TYR A 18 12.16 -15.19 29.78
CA TYR A 18 12.08 -16.63 29.60
C TYR A 18 11.69 -17.03 28.18
N VAL A 19 11.94 -18.30 27.85
CA VAL A 19 11.36 -18.99 26.68
C VAL A 19 10.62 -20.23 27.16
N GLY A 20 9.32 -20.34 26.87
CA GLY A 20 8.50 -21.48 27.34
C GLY A 20 7.00 -21.30 27.17
N ASP A 21 6.21 -22.17 27.82
CA ASP A 21 4.74 -22.15 27.83
C ASP A 21 4.23 -21.14 28.87
N GLY A 22 3.99 -19.90 28.46
CA GLY A 22 3.65 -18.76 29.33
C GLY A 22 2.37 -18.91 30.17
N SER A 23 1.55 -19.94 29.95
CA SER A 23 0.48 -20.35 30.87
C SER A 23 0.01 -21.79 30.60
N THR A 24 -0.72 -22.39 31.55
CA THR A 24 -1.26 -23.75 31.46
C THR A 24 -2.42 -23.91 30.47
N GLY A 25 -2.81 -22.87 29.73
CA GLY A 25 -3.91 -22.91 28.74
C GLY A 25 -3.52 -22.46 27.34
N ASP A 26 -2.25 -22.13 27.12
CA ASP A 26 -1.76 -21.69 25.81
C ASP A 26 -0.91 -22.79 25.18
N ASN A 27 -1.15 -23.05 23.89
CA ASN A 27 -0.34 -23.98 23.11
C ASN A 27 0.86 -23.28 22.44
N SER A 28 1.06 -21.99 22.70
CA SER A 28 2.11 -21.15 22.12
C SER A 28 3.41 -21.22 22.93
N VAL A 29 4.53 -21.03 22.25
CA VAL A 29 5.83 -20.77 22.88
C VAL A 29 6.02 -19.26 22.98
N PHE A 30 6.34 -18.79 24.18
CA PHE A 30 6.58 -17.39 24.48
C PHE A 30 8.08 -17.10 24.37
N LEU A 31 8.40 -15.94 23.80
CA LEU A 31 9.70 -15.29 23.93
C LEU A 31 9.43 -14.00 24.71
N ASP A 32 9.79 -13.99 25.98
CA ASP A 32 9.36 -12.94 26.91
C ASP A 32 10.56 -12.23 27.55
N ALA A 33 10.43 -10.92 27.71
CA ALA A 33 11.34 -10.10 28.45
C ALA A 33 10.59 -9.49 29.65
N ASP A 34 10.95 -9.94 30.86
CA ASP A 34 10.40 -9.37 32.10
C ASP A 34 10.86 -7.92 32.28
N ILE A 35 12.04 -7.60 31.76
CA ILE A 35 12.62 -6.26 31.76
C ILE A 35 13.14 -5.92 30.35
N GLY A 36 12.80 -4.73 29.86
CA GLY A 36 13.27 -4.23 28.55
C GLY A 36 12.52 -4.82 27.34
N ASP A 37 13.21 -4.90 26.21
CA ASP A 37 12.63 -5.29 24.92
C ASP A 37 12.95 -6.75 24.57
N VAL A 38 12.09 -7.39 23.76
CA VAL A 38 12.44 -8.62 23.03
C VAL A 38 13.13 -8.25 21.73
N VAL A 39 14.28 -8.86 21.43
CA VAL A 39 15.18 -8.40 20.36
C VAL A 39 15.71 -9.56 19.53
N LEU A 40 15.74 -9.39 18.21
CA LEU A 40 16.55 -10.19 17.31
C LEU A 40 17.79 -9.38 16.88
N ASN A 41 18.97 -9.90 17.19
CA ASN A 41 20.25 -9.26 16.92
C ASN A 41 21.05 -10.09 15.90
N THR A 42 21.73 -9.41 14.98
CA THR A 42 22.64 -10.03 14.01
C THR A 42 24.00 -9.34 14.07
N SER A 43 24.96 -9.73 13.24
CA SER A 43 26.22 -8.97 13.09
C SER A 43 26.00 -7.52 12.63
N ALA A 44 24.83 -7.20 12.07
CA ALA A 44 24.42 -5.85 11.70
C ALA A 44 23.74 -5.06 12.84
N GLY A 45 23.59 -5.64 14.03
CA GLY A 45 22.86 -5.06 15.16
C GLY A 45 21.40 -5.52 15.26
N ARG A 46 20.59 -4.79 16.04
CA ARG A 46 19.17 -5.08 16.29
C ARG A 46 18.38 -4.97 14.99
N VAL A 47 17.93 -6.10 14.44
CA VAL A 47 17.15 -6.14 13.19
C VAL A 47 15.65 -6.13 13.46
N LEU A 48 15.21 -6.68 14.59
CA LEU A 48 13.83 -6.62 15.08
C LEU A 48 13.83 -6.29 16.58
N THR A 49 12.99 -5.35 16.99
CA THR A 49 12.79 -4.96 18.39
C THR A 49 11.31 -4.93 18.68
N ALA A 50 10.82 -5.76 19.60
CA ALA A 50 9.50 -5.60 20.21
C ALA A 50 9.70 -4.93 21.57
N THR A 51 9.28 -3.66 21.67
CA THR A 51 9.54 -2.83 22.85
C THR A 51 8.67 -3.26 24.03
N SER A 52 9.13 -2.95 25.24
CA SER A 52 8.31 -3.10 26.46
C SER A 52 6.99 -2.32 26.44
N THR A 53 6.89 -1.29 25.58
CA THR A 53 5.68 -0.49 25.35
C THR A 53 4.74 -1.10 24.29
N GLY A 54 5.09 -2.26 23.72
CA GLY A 54 4.27 -2.99 22.75
C GLY A 54 4.31 -2.40 21.33
N ASN A 55 5.43 -1.79 20.93
CA ASN A 55 5.69 -1.38 19.55
C ASN A 55 6.71 -2.33 18.91
N VAL A 56 6.62 -2.56 17.61
CA VAL A 56 7.57 -3.40 16.86
C VAL A 56 8.38 -2.53 15.90
N GLY A 57 9.69 -2.58 16.02
CA GLY A 57 10.65 -1.95 15.11
C GLY A 57 11.36 -2.99 14.25
N ILE A 58 11.42 -2.79 12.94
CA ILE A 58 12.30 -3.54 12.03
C ILE A 58 13.30 -2.55 11.44
N GLY A 59 14.60 -2.77 11.65
CA GLY A 59 15.66 -1.81 11.30
C GLY A 59 15.69 -0.54 12.17
N THR A 60 14.95 -0.52 13.27
CA THR A 60 14.95 0.56 14.26
C THR A 60 14.82 -0.02 15.67
N THR A 61 15.42 0.65 16.65
CA THR A 61 15.37 0.27 18.07
C THR A 61 14.42 1.13 18.87
N THR A 62 13.88 2.21 18.29
CA THR A 62 13.00 3.19 18.95
C THR A 62 11.76 3.47 18.11
N PRO A 63 10.92 2.45 17.84
CA PRO A 63 9.73 2.62 17.02
C PRO A 63 8.76 3.65 17.62
N GLN A 64 8.38 4.64 16.82
CA GLN A 64 7.43 5.71 17.18
C GLN A 64 5.97 5.34 16.86
N SER A 65 5.76 4.20 16.22
CA SER A 65 4.44 3.66 15.85
C SER A 65 4.34 2.19 16.26
N LYS A 66 3.12 1.63 16.26
CA LYS A 66 2.90 0.22 16.64
C LYS A 66 3.73 -0.76 15.81
N LEU A 67 3.95 -0.44 14.55
CA LEU A 67 4.94 -1.07 13.69
C LEU A 67 5.72 0.03 12.96
N GLU A 68 7.03 0.10 13.12
CA GLU A 68 7.92 0.96 12.34
C GLU A 68 8.95 0.09 11.61
N VAL A 69 8.97 0.17 10.28
CA VAL A 69 9.98 -0.50 9.46
C VAL A 69 10.85 0.56 8.80
N ARG A 70 12.15 0.57 9.09
CA ARG A 70 13.13 1.42 8.40
C ARG A 70 13.82 0.64 7.29
N GLY A 71 13.20 0.67 6.12
CA GLY A 71 13.66 -0.02 4.92
C GLY A 71 12.48 -0.39 4.02
N ASP A 72 12.77 -1.11 2.94
CA ASP A 72 11.74 -1.57 2.01
C ASP A 72 10.96 -2.75 2.58
N ILE A 73 9.63 -2.73 2.43
CA ILE A 73 8.77 -3.88 2.71
C ILE A 73 8.44 -4.57 1.39
N ARG A 74 8.96 -5.79 1.25
CA ARG A 74 8.67 -6.66 0.10
C ARG A 74 7.44 -7.51 0.41
N PHE A 75 6.33 -7.26 -0.27
CA PHE A 75 5.16 -8.15 -0.21
C PHE A 75 5.23 -9.17 -1.34
N GLY A 76 4.71 -10.38 -1.10
CA GLY A 76 4.60 -11.45 -2.10
C GLY A 76 5.93 -12.08 -2.56
N PRO A 77 5.87 -13.23 -3.25
CA PRO A 77 7.07 -13.96 -3.68
C PRO A 77 7.85 -13.20 -4.76
N SER A 78 7.18 -12.36 -5.55
CA SER A 78 7.79 -11.65 -6.68
C SER A 78 8.33 -10.27 -6.31
N GLY A 79 7.99 -9.76 -5.13
CA GLY A 79 8.53 -8.52 -4.59
C GLY A 79 7.70 -7.30 -4.94
N GLU A 80 6.40 -7.44 -4.81
CA GLU A 80 5.47 -6.34 -4.93
C GLU A 80 5.72 -5.31 -3.81
N TYR A 81 6.21 -4.13 -4.18
CA TYR A 81 6.21 -2.96 -3.29
C TYR A 81 4.77 -2.45 -3.18
N ARG A 82 4.08 -2.76 -2.08
CA ARG A 82 2.69 -2.32 -1.86
C ARG A 82 2.47 -1.81 -0.44
N ALA A 83 3.07 -0.67 -0.14
CA ALA A 83 2.43 0.33 0.69
C ALA A 83 2.83 1.71 0.15
N PRO A 84 1.89 2.59 -0.24
CA PRO A 84 2.19 4.00 -0.19
C PRO A 84 2.43 4.34 1.28
N GLY A 85 3.70 4.46 1.68
CA GLY A 85 4.03 5.08 2.96
C GLY A 85 3.63 6.55 2.90
N GLY A 86 2.80 7.00 3.84
CA GLY A 86 2.30 8.36 3.93
C GLY A 86 1.66 8.60 5.29
N GLU A 87 1.40 9.86 5.63
CA GLU A 87 0.68 10.23 6.86
C GLU A 87 -0.75 9.64 6.88
N GLU A 88 -1.34 9.46 5.70
CA GLU A 88 -2.63 8.80 5.51
C GLU A 88 -2.46 7.36 4.99
N ASN A 89 -3.39 6.49 5.38
CA ASN A 89 -3.52 5.15 4.82
C ASN A 89 -4.16 5.23 3.42
N LEU A 90 -3.33 5.22 2.38
CA LEU A 90 -3.78 5.44 0.99
C LEU A 90 -3.89 4.14 0.19
N ARG A 91 -4.86 4.11 -0.72
CA ARG A 91 -5.04 3.13 -1.78
C ARG A 91 -4.68 3.78 -3.11
N ILE A 92 -3.93 3.05 -3.95
CA ILE A 92 -3.57 3.48 -5.30
C ILE A 92 -4.18 2.51 -6.31
N ILE A 93 -4.90 3.05 -7.29
CA ILE A 93 -5.28 2.36 -8.52
C ILE A 93 -4.62 3.09 -9.67
N ARG A 94 -3.93 2.38 -10.57
CA ARG A 94 -3.43 2.96 -11.82
C ARG A 94 -3.80 2.09 -12.99
N GLY A 95 -3.86 2.71 -14.17
CA GLY A 95 -4.14 1.98 -15.39
C GLY A 95 -3.58 2.62 -16.64
N VAL A 96 -3.51 1.82 -17.70
CA VAL A 96 -3.34 2.26 -19.09
C VAL A 96 -4.52 1.75 -19.87
N VAL A 97 -5.21 2.66 -20.57
CA VAL A 97 -6.45 2.40 -21.29
C VAL A 97 -6.22 2.71 -22.77
N THR A 98 -6.70 1.83 -23.65
CA THR A 98 -6.68 2.00 -25.11
C THR A 98 -7.70 3.04 -25.58
N ALA A 99 -7.59 3.49 -26.83
CA ALA A 99 -8.59 4.36 -27.46
C ALA A 99 -10.01 3.75 -27.44
N ALA A 100 -10.15 2.43 -27.55
CA ALA A 100 -11.45 1.75 -27.51
C ALA A 100 -11.96 1.47 -26.09
N GLY A 101 -11.25 1.91 -25.03
CA GLY A 101 -11.62 1.65 -23.63
C GLY A 101 -11.13 0.32 -23.06
N GLY A 102 -10.40 -0.51 -23.83
CA GLY A 102 -9.75 -1.71 -23.32
C GLY A 102 -8.61 -1.42 -22.33
N ILE A 103 -8.42 -2.26 -21.32
CA ILE A 103 -7.37 -2.11 -20.30
C ILE A 103 -6.10 -2.82 -20.78
N ILE A 104 -4.98 -2.09 -20.89
CA ILE A 104 -3.65 -2.66 -21.20
C ILE A 104 -2.94 -3.04 -19.91
N VAL A 105 -2.96 -2.14 -18.91
CA VAL A 105 -2.26 -2.32 -17.64
C VAL A 105 -3.17 -1.88 -16.51
N GLY A 106 -3.06 -2.57 -15.37
CA GLY A 106 -3.76 -2.25 -14.14
C GLY A 106 -4.89 -3.24 -13.83
N SER A 107 -5.40 -3.16 -12.62
CA SER A 107 -6.51 -3.98 -12.13
C SER A 107 -7.28 -3.22 -11.04
N GLY A 108 -8.45 -3.73 -10.65
CA GLY A 108 -9.30 -3.09 -9.63
C GLY A 108 -10.20 -1.99 -10.18
N PHE A 109 -10.31 -1.87 -11.50
CA PHE A 109 -11.24 -0.99 -12.20
C PHE A 109 -11.76 -1.62 -13.49
N THR A 110 -12.86 -1.09 -14.01
CA THR A 110 -13.38 -1.32 -15.36
C THR A 110 -13.51 0.03 -16.07
N VAL A 111 -13.70 0.00 -17.39
CA VAL A 111 -13.86 1.21 -18.21
C VAL A 111 -15.18 1.13 -18.96
N SER A 112 -15.98 2.19 -18.85
CA SER A 112 -17.14 2.41 -19.72
C SER A 112 -16.79 3.50 -20.74
N HIS A 113 -16.99 3.21 -22.02
CA HIS A 113 -16.64 4.11 -23.12
C HIS A 113 -17.64 3.98 -24.27
N VAL A 114 -18.00 5.11 -24.88
CA VAL A 114 -18.78 5.16 -26.11
C VAL A 114 -17.86 5.64 -27.23
N ALA A 115 -17.77 4.88 -28.32
CA ALA A 115 -16.88 5.21 -29.43
C ALA A 115 -17.11 6.63 -29.95
N SER A 116 -16.01 7.31 -30.27
CA SER A 116 -15.92 8.70 -30.73
C SER A 116 -16.40 9.77 -29.74
N SER A 117 -16.64 9.42 -28.47
CA SER A 117 -17.07 10.38 -27.45
C SER A 117 -15.92 11.16 -26.81
N GLY A 118 -14.68 10.68 -26.92
CA GLY A 118 -13.54 11.15 -26.14
C GLY A 118 -13.72 11.00 -24.62
N THR A 119 -14.74 10.27 -24.15
CA THR A 119 -15.10 10.19 -22.73
C THR A 119 -14.99 8.76 -22.24
N TYR A 120 -14.33 8.58 -21.09
CA TYR A 120 -14.09 7.30 -20.45
C TYR A 120 -14.48 7.41 -18.98
N VAL A 121 -15.34 6.52 -18.50
CA VAL A 121 -15.63 6.41 -17.07
C VAL A 121 -14.81 5.24 -16.51
N ILE A 122 -13.89 5.56 -15.62
CA ILE A 122 -13.16 4.57 -14.84
C ILE A 122 -14.02 4.21 -13.64
N ASN A 123 -14.57 2.99 -13.62
CA ASN A 123 -15.35 2.49 -12.49
C ASN A 123 -14.44 1.66 -11.59
N PHE A 124 -14.28 2.04 -10.33
CA PHE A 124 -13.48 1.28 -9.38
C PHE A 124 -14.27 0.05 -8.90
N ASN A 125 -13.71 -1.15 -9.05
CA ASN A 125 -14.40 -2.40 -8.68
C ASN A 125 -14.78 -2.44 -7.20
N THR A 126 -13.99 -1.75 -6.38
CA THR A 126 -14.29 -1.42 -4.99
C THR A 126 -14.16 0.09 -4.86
N ALA A 127 -15.21 0.76 -4.40
CA ALA A 127 -15.19 2.20 -4.18
C ALA A 127 -14.13 2.58 -3.12
N PHE A 128 -13.56 3.77 -3.27
CA PHE A 128 -12.80 4.40 -2.18
C PHE A 128 -13.77 4.85 -1.07
N PRO A 129 -13.33 4.95 0.20
CA PRO A 129 -14.16 5.50 1.27
C PRO A 129 -14.62 6.95 1.01
N SER A 130 -13.80 7.75 0.33
CA SER A 130 -14.11 9.11 -0.14
C SER A 130 -13.54 9.34 -1.55
N ALA A 131 -13.89 10.45 -2.20
CA ALA A 131 -13.42 10.74 -3.55
C ALA A 131 -11.88 10.77 -3.60
N PRO A 132 -11.23 9.95 -4.46
CA PRO A 132 -9.78 9.96 -4.61
C PRO A 132 -9.31 11.20 -5.38
N SER A 133 -8.02 11.51 -5.28
CA SER A 133 -7.34 12.38 -6.24
C SER A 133 -6.99 11.58 -7.50
N VAL A 134 -7.36 12.09 -8.68
CA VAL A 134 -7.15 11.38 -9.95
C VAL A 134 -6.45 12.27 -10.96
N ALA A 135 -5.32 11.78 -11.46
CA ALA A 135 -4.59 12.39 -12.56
C ALA A 135 -4.61 11.45 -13.77
N ALA A 136 -4.85 12.01 -14.95
CA ALA A 136 -4.75 11.31 -16.21
C ALA A 136 -3.87 12.08 -17.19
N THR A 137 -3.27 11.36 -18.12
CA THR A 137 -2.41 11.94 -19.14
C THR A 137 -2.59 11.15 -20.42
N ALA A 138 -2.96 11.85 -21.48
CA ALA A 138 -3.10 11.27 -22.80
C ALA A 138 -1.74 10.79 -23.30
N GLN A 139 -1.73 9.64 -23.97
CA GLN A 139 -0.53 9.17 -24.64
C GLN A 139 -0.48 9.77 -26.04
N VAL A 140 0.60 10.49 -26.33
CA VAL A 140 0.83 11.14 -27.64
C VAL A 140 0.82 10.09 -28.75
N GLN A 141 0.09 10.37 -29.83
CA GLN A 141 0.09 9.55 -31.04
C GLN A 141 0.67 10.35 -32.22
N PRO A 142 1.34 9.70 -33.18
CA PRO A 142 1.83 10.38 -34.38
C PRO A 142 0.70 11.11 -35.11
N GLY A 143 0.86 12.42 -35.34
CA GLY A 143 -0.13 13.25 -36.04
C GLY A 143 -1.37 13.62 -35.23
N LEU A 144 -1.42 13.29 -33.93
CA LEU A 144 -2.59 13.55 -33.09
C LEU A 144 -2.17 14.08 -31.71
N VAL A 145 -2.57 15.32 -31.41
CA VAL A 145 -2.37 15.95 -30.10
C VAL A 145 -3.60 15.73 -29.25
N LEU A 146 -3.44 15.10 -28.09
CA LEU A 146 -4.51 14.92 -27.11
C LEU A 146 -4.14 15.53 -25.77
N PHE A 147 -5.14 16.09 -25.11
CA PHE A 147 -5.11 16.44 -23.70
C PHE A 147 -6.11 15.57 -22.94
N ALA A 148 -5.74 15.19 -21.72
CA ALA A 148 -6.62 14.50 -20.81
C ALA A 148 -7.04 15.47 -19.69
N THR A 149 -8.32 15.48 -19.38
CA THR A 149 -8.86 16.09 -18.17
C THR A 149 -9.57 15.05 -17.33
N THR A 150 -9.49 15.21 -16.02
CA THR A 150 -10.28 14.43 -15.07
C THR A 150 -11.48 15.27 -14.63
N ASP A 151 -12.67 14.69 -14.65
CA ASP A 151 -13.94 15.28 -14.21
C ASP A 151 -14.76 14.25 -13.43
N GLY A 152 -15.76 14.70 -12.68
CA GLY A 152 -16.77 13.85 -12.04
C GLY A 152 -16.16 12.78 -11.12
N VAL A 153 -15.12 13.14 -10.36
CA VAL A 153 -14.46 12.20 -9.45
C VAL A 153 -15.32 11.99 -8.21
N VAL A 154 -15.73 10.76 -8.00
CA VAL A 154 -16.49 10.30 -6.83
C VAL A 154 -15.86 9.03 -6.26
N SER A 155 -16.34 8.55 -5.12
CA SER A 155 -15.80 7.34 -4.47
C SER A 155 -15.76 6.11 -5.38
N GLY A 156 -16.76 5.93 -6.24
CA GLY A 156 -16.91 4.77 -7.11
C GLY A 156 -16.34 4.92 -8.51
N SER A 157 -16.05 6.14 -8.98
CA SER A 157 -15.62 6.36 -10.35
C SER A 157 -14.93 7.70 -10.58
N ALA A 158 -14.25 7.81 -11.73
CA ALA A 158 -13.74 9.07 -12.25
C ALA A 158 -13.96 9.13 -13.76
N THR A 159 -14.30 10.29 -14.29
CA THR A 159 -14.44 10.50 -15.74
C THR A 159 -13.14 11.09 -16.28
N ILE A 160 -12.57 10.46 -17.30
CA ILE A 160 -11.47 11.01 -18.08
C ILE A 160 -12.03 11.47 -19.42
N ARG A 161 -11.77 12.72 -19.78
CA ARG A 161 -12.11 13.27 -21.09
C ARG A 161 -10.84 13.57 -21.87
N LEU A 162 -10.86 13.16 -23.13
CA LEU A 162 -9.81 13.37 -24.10
C LEU A 162 -10.29 14.36 -25.17
N TRP A 163 -9.45 15.35 -25.42
CA TRP A 163 -9.76 16.43 -26.34
C TRP A 163 -8.58 16.73 -27.25
N ASN A 164 -8.86 16.91 -28.54
CA ASN A 164 -7.88 17.34 -29.53
C ASN A 164 -8.11 18.82 -29.86
N PRO A 165 -7.13 19.71 -29.57
CA PRO A 165 -7.28 21.14 -29.80
C PRO A 165 -7.37 21.54 -31.27
N SER A 166 -6.92 20.68 -32.18
CA SER A 166 -6.97 20.91 -33.62
C SER A 166 -8.31 20.53 -34.25
N ASN A 167 -9.24 19.94 -33.48
CA ASN A 167 -10.55 19.52 -33.95
C ASN A 167 -11.65 20.48 -33.45
N LEU A 168 -12.50 20.97 -34.36
CA LEU A 168 -13.65 21.83 -34.04
C LEU A 168 -14.73 21.12 -33.18
N ALA A 169 -14.87 19.80 -33.31
CA ALA A 169 -15.76 19.00 -32.45
C ALA A 169 -15.15 18.74 -31.06
N GLY A 170 -13.84 18.89 -30.96
CA GLY A 170 -13.11 18.85 -29.71
C GLY A 170 -12.84 17.47 -29.13
N SER A 171 -13.84 16.62 -28.97
CA SER A 171 -13.63 15.27 -28.42
C SER A 171 -12.80 14.39 -29.35
N ALA A 172 -11.91 13.59 -28.78
CA ALA A 172 -11.12 12.61 -29.52
C ALA A 172 -10.84 11.38 -28.65
N ASP A 173 -11.07 10.19 -29.20
CA ASP A 173 -10.66 8.96 -28.54
C ASP A 173 -9.15 8.78 -28.65
N GLY A 174 -8.54 8.18 -27.63
CA GLY A 174 -7.12 7.93 -27.63
C GLY A 174 -6.65 7.14 -26.40
N PRO A 175 -5.44 6.57 -26.46
CA PRO A 175 -4.85 5.90 -25.31
C PRO A 175 -4.46 6.92 -24.23
N PHE A 176 -4.56 6.52 -22.97
CA PHE A 176 -4.14 7.34 -21.83
C PHE A 176 -3.69 6.49 -20.65
N HIS A 177 -2.94 7.10 -19.75
CA HIS A 177 -2.64 6.56 -18.43
C HIS A 177 -3.36 7.37 -17.36
N PHE A 178 -3.71 6.72 -16.26
CA PHE A 178 -4.23 7.40 -15.08
C PHE A 178 -3.70 6.79 -13.79
N ILE A 179 -3.77 7.59 -12.74
CA ILE A 179 -3.57 7.17 -11.35
C ILE A 179 -4.66 7.81 -10.49
N ALA A 180 -5.23 7.01 -9.60
CA ALA A 180 -6.19 7.39 -8.58
C ALA A 180 -5.61 7.03 -7.22
N ILE A 181 -5.50 8.02 -6.34
CA ILE A 181 -4.97 7.89 -4.98
C ILE A 181 -5.98 8.45 -4.01
N GLY A 182 -6.40 7.67 -3.03
CA GLY A 182 -7.34 8.13 -2.01
C GLY A 182 -7.27 7.26 -0.77
N PRO A 183 -8.08 7.55 0.26
CA PRO A 183 -8.09 6.76 1.49
C PRO A 183 -8.35 5.28 1.22
N ARG A 184 -7.77 4.42 2.06
CA ARG A 184 -7.95 2.97 2.02
C ARG A 184 -8.92 2.50 3.09
#